data_AF-A0A165NPX8-F1
#
_entry.id   AF-A0A165NPX8-F1
#
_cell.length_a   1.000
_cell.length_b   1.000
_cell.length_c   1.000
_cell.angle_alpha   90.00
_cell.angle_beta   90.00
_cell.angle_gamma   90.00
#
_symmetry.space_group_name_H-M   'P 1'
#
loop_
_entity.id
_entity.type
_entity.pdbx_description
1 polymer ?
#
loop_
_entity_poly.entity_id
_entity_poly.type
_entity_poly.pdbx_seq_one_letter_code
_entity_poly.pdbx_strand_id
1 'polypeptide(L)'
;MKTTLTVAHYLKENAELLANKIVDDIIKKFSFQVSDEDINQAIKVYAEFLSFLSESIDCEEGSVPEKLLQWSRENGENAAAKHNRISEILIRYPDTRMVFADFILNISVEFGLSKEDVILILKRVHHMLDLSLNETVLAFERKSEEILERTKKELRELSTPVVPIEDGLAVLPLIGTIDSDRTEHLLNNVLPKIPELQVDCLIMDFSGIVNIDSEVASHIFNIYRVLGLLGIEVLVTGLRPELAINAVSEGINFSSIKTYANVKQAIHALKK
;
A
#
# COMPACT_ATOMS: atom_id res chain seq x y z
N MET A 1 4.98 -43.21 -27.32
CA MET A 1 5.11 -42.05 -26.40
C MET A 1 3.94 -42.13 -25.43
N LYS A 2 4.12 -41.92 -24.12
CA LYS A 2 2.96 -41.84 -23.20
C LYS A 2 2.04 -40.73 -23.72
N THR A 3 0.74 -40.98 -23.77
CA THR A 3 -0.29 -40.04 -24.26
C THR A 3 -0.21 -38.69 -23.53
N THR A 4 0.13 -38.70 -22.24
CA THR A 4 0.38 -37.49 -21.43
C THR A 4 1.57 -36.65 -21.91
N LEU A 5 2.65 -37.26 -22.42
CA LEU A 5 3.80 -36.54 -22.98
C LEU A 5 3.43 -35.84 -24.31
N THR A 6 2.56 -36.45 -25.11
CA THR A 6 2.02 -35.81 -26.32
C THR A 6 1.21 -34.56 -25.94
N VAL A 7 0.39 -34.65 -24.91
CA VAL A 7 -0.38 -33.51 -24.39
C VAL A 7 0.54 -32.42 -23.84
N ALA A 8 1.55 -32.76 -23.05
CA ALA A 8 2.52 -31.80 -22.55
C ALA A 8 3.19 -31.02 -23.70
N HIS A 9 3.67 -31.73 -24.73
CA HIS A 9 4.24 -31.10 -25.91
C HIS A 9 3.22 -30.21 -26.65
N TYR A 10 1.97 -30.68 -26.82
CA TYR A 10 0.91 -29.91 -27.45
C TYR A 10 0.60 -28.60 -26.69
N LEU A 11 0.49 -28.66 -25.37
CA LEU A 11 0.26 -27.49 -24.52
C LEU A 11 1.38 -26.47 -24.66
N LYS A 12 2.64 -26.92 -24.69
CA LYS A 12 3.82 -26.06 -24.80
C LYS A 12 3.89 -25.35 -26.16
N GLU A 13 3.70 -26.07 -27.26
CA GLU A 13 3.82 -25.51 -28.61
C GLU A 13 2.64 -24.60 -28.99
N ASN A 14 1.48 -24.77 -28.35
CA ASN A 14 0.25 -24.06 -28.69
C ASN A 14 -0.24 -23.13 -27.56
N ALA A 15 0.60 -22.84 -26.57
CA ALA A 15 0.20 -22.14 -25.34
C ALA A 15 -0.55 -20.83 -25.61
N GLU A 16 -0.06 -19.98 -26.51
CA GLU A 16 -0.69 -18.70 -26.85
C GLU A 16 -2.05 -18.88 -27.54
N LEU A 17 -2.16 -19.80 -28.51
CA LEU A 17 -3.41 -20.10 -29.20
C LEU A 17 -4.47 -20.66 -28.24
N LEU A 18 -4.05 -21.55 -27.35
CA LEU A 18 -4.92 -22.17 -26.36
C LEU A 18 -5.36 -21.15 -25.30
N ALA A 19 -4.45 -20.27 -24.86
CA ALA A 19 -4.76 -19.19 -23.93
C ALA A 19 -5.82 -18.24 -24.49
N ASN A 20 -5.76 -17.88 -25.78
CA ASN A 20 -6.80 -17.08 -26.43
C ASN A 20 -8.19 -17.74 -26.30
N LYS A 21 -8.29 -19.04 -26.63
CA LYS A 21 -9.56 -19.79 -26.52
C LYS A 21 -10.07 -19.85 -25.07
N ILE A 22 -9.19 -20.11 -24.12
CA ILE A 22 -9.53 -20.15 -22.69
C ILE A 22 -10.05 -18.79 -22.22
N VAL A 23 -9.37 -17.69 -22.59
CA VAL A 23 -9.79 -16.33 -22.24
C VAL A 23 -11.16 -16.01 -22.84
N ASP A 24 -11.38 -16.34 -24.12
CA ASP A 24 -12.69 -16.17 -24.76
C ASP A 24 -13.80 -16.92 -24.02
N ASP A 25 -13.55 -18.15 -23.58
CA ASP A 25 -14.53 -18.97 -22.86
C ASP A 25 -14.78 -18.47 -21.43
N ILE A 26 -13.77 -17.90 -20.77
CA ILE A 26 -13.93 -17.24 -19.47
C ILE A 26 -14.75 -15.95 -19.62
N ILE A 27 -14.45 -15.11 -20.60
CA ILE A 27 -15.15 -13.83 -20.82
C ILE A 27 -16.64 -14.06 -21.09
N LYS A 28 -17.00 -15.12 -21.83
CA LYS A 28 -18.41 -15.50 -22.07
C LYS A 28 -19.20 -15.79 -20.78
N LYS A 29 -18.52 -16.09 -19.67
CA LYS A 29 -19.15 -16.31 -18.35
C LYS A 29 -19.38 -15.01 -17.57
N PHE A 30 -18.74 -13.91 -17.97
CA PHE A 30 -18.91 -12.62 -17.30
C PHE A 30 -20.15 -11.86 -17.80
N SER A 31 -20.79 -11.14 -16.88
CA SER A 31 -21.95 -10.28 -17.16
C SER A 31 -21.58 -8.85 -17.52
N PHE A 32 -20.29 -8.54 -17.64
CA PHE A 32 -19.75 -7.22 -17.90
C PHE A 32 -18.68 -7.25 -19.00
N GLN A 33 -18.45 -6.10 -19.63
CA GLN A 33 -17.44 -5.95 -20.67
C GLN A 33 -16.04 -5.85 -20.05
N VAL A 34 -15.09 -6.59 -20.62
CA VAL A 34 -13.67 -6.56 -20.24
C VAL A 34 -12.90 -5.71 -21.27
N SER A 35 -11.92 -4.94 -20.82
CA SER A 35 -11.12 -4.09 -21.70
C SER A 35 -10.14 -4.91 -22.56
N ASP A 36 -9.80 -4.43 -23.76
CA ASP A 36 -8.83 -5.11 -24.63
C ASP A 36 -7.46 -5.25 -23.95
N GLU A 37 -7.08 -4.29 -23.09
CA GLU A 37 -5.83 -4.36 -22.32
C GLU A 37 -5.86 -5.54 -21.33
N ASP A 38 -6.96 -5.71 -20.59
CA ASP A 38 -7.13 -6.81 -19.65
C ASP A 38 -7.19 -8.17 -20.36
N ILE A 39 -7.82 -8.23 -21.54
CA ILE A 39 -7.87 -9.43 -22.38
C ILE A 39 -6.46 -9.82 -22.81
N ASN A 40 -5.71 -8.88 -23.38
CA ASN A 40 -4.33 -9.13 -23.82
C ASN A 40 -3.41 -9.53 -22.67
N GLN A 41 -3.60 -8.94 -21.48
CA GLN A 41 -2.86 -9.34 -20.30
C GLN A 41 -3.25 -10.74 -19.82
N ALA A 42 -4.54 -11.09 -19.83
CA ALA A 42 -5.01 -12.41 -19.46
C ALA A 42 -4.47 -13.50 -20.40
N ILE A 43 -4.41 -13.24 -21.71
CA ILE A 43 -3.85 -14.19 -22.69
C ILE A 43 -2.39 -14.53 -22.35
N LYS A 44 -1.56 -13.52 -22.04
CA LYS A 44 -0.16 -13.74 -21.63
C LYS A 44 -0.07 -14.59 -20.37
N VAL A 45 -0.86 -14.24 -19.35
CA VAL A 45 -0.93 -14.95 -18.07
C VAL A 45 -1.30 -16.42 -18.27
N TYR A 46 -2.33 -16.72 -19.07
CA TYR A 46 -2.75 -18.10 -19.30
C TYR A 46 -1.79 -18.87 -20.21
N ALA A 47 -1.10 -18.22 -21.15
CA ALA A 47 -0.07 -18.88 -21.96
C ALA A 47 1.12 -19.32 -21.10
N GLU A 48 1.54 -18.48 -20.15
CA GLU A 48 2.56 -18.84 -19.17
C GLU A 48 2.08 -19.96 -18.23
N PHE A 49 0.82 -19.89 -17.76
CA PHE A 49 0.23 -20.96 -16.96
C PHE A 49 0.18 -22.31 -17.69
N LEU A 50 -0.19 -22.32 -18.98
CA LEU A 50 -0.18 -23.53 -19.81
C LEU A 50 1.24 -24.07 -20.01
N SER A 51 2.24 -23.20 -20.08
CA SER A 51 3.65 -23.59 -20.13
C SER A 51 4.05 -24.31 -18.84
N PHE A 52 3.70 -23.76 -17.67
CA PHE A 52 3.91 -24.45 -16.39
C PHE A 52 3.14 -25.77 -16.30
N LEU A 53 1.92 -25.83 -16.83
CA LEU A 53 1.13 -27.06 -16.83
C LEU A 53 1.83 -28.13 -17.66
N SER A 54 2.36 -27.77 -18.83
CA SER A 54 3.11 -28.68 -19.70
C SER A 54 4.31 -29.29 -18.99
N GLU A 55 5.04 -28.50 -18.20
CA GLU A 55 6.17 -28.97 -17.39
C GLU A 55 5.71 -29.89 -16.26
N SER A 56 4.60 -29.54 -15.59
CA SER A 56 4.09 -30.27 -14.41
C SER A 56 3.60 -31.69 -14.70
N ILE A 57 3.21 -31.99 -15.95
CA ILE A 57 2.63 -33.28 -16.34
C ILE A 57 3.63 -34.42 -16.17
N ASP A 58 4.92 -34.16 -16.33
CA ASP A 58 6.00 -35.15 -16.21
C ASP A 58 6.74 -35.11 -14.86
N CYS A 59 6.38 -34.19 -13.97
CA CYS A 59 7.02 -34.08 -12.65
C CYS A 59 6.46 -35.08 -11.64
N GLU A 60 7.15 -35.27 -10.50
CA GLU A 60 6.68 -36.11 -9.40
C GLU A 60 5.34 -35.62 -8.83
N GLU A 61 4.50 -36.52 -8.32
CA GLU A 61 3.18 -36.15 -7.76
C GLU A 61 3.32 -35.11 -6.64
N GLY A 62 2.55 -34.02 -6.71
CA GLY A 62 2.60 -32.92 -5.74
C GLY A 62 3.69 -31.87 -5.99
N SER A 63 4.59 -32.07 -6.95
CA SER A 63 5.51 -31.02 -7.39
C SER A 63 4.87 -30.07 -8.41
N VAL A 64 5.35 -28.83 -8.44
CA VAL A 64 5.04 -27.80 -9.43
C VAL A 64 6.33 -27.16 -9.96
N PRO A 65 6.32 -26.55 -11.14
CA PRO A 65 7.47 -25.82 -11.65
C PRO A 65 7.93 -24.74 -10.67
N GLU A 66 9.24 -24.64 -10.42
CA GLU A 66 9.84 -23.70 -9.47
C GLU A 66 9.41 -22.25 -9.74
N LYS A 67 9.30 -21.90 -11.02
CA LYS A 67 8.92 -20.55 -11.46
C LYS A 67 7.45 -20.20 -11.21
N LEU A 68 6.57 -21.17 -10.96
CA LEU A 68 5.14 -20.91 -10.75
C LEU A 68 4.90 -20.01 -9.54
N LEU A 69 5.60 -20.24 -8.43
CA LEU A 69 5.41 -19.47 -7.20
C LEU A 69 5.96 -18.05 -7.36
N GLN A 70 7.14 -17.89 -7.97
CA GLN A 70 7.69 -16.58 -8.27
C GLN A 70 6.75 -15.78 -9.17
N TRP A 71 6.27 -16.40 -10.25
CA TRP A 71 5.31 -15.80 -11.18
C TRP A 71 4.01 -15.38 -10.48
N SER A 72 3.49 -16.23 -9.59
CA SER A 72 2.27 -15.94 -8.83
C SER A 72 2.47 -14.78 -7.85
N ARG A 73 3.65 -14.70 -7.23
CA ARG A 73 4.04 -13.57 -6.39
C ARG A 73 4.07 -12.26 -7.19
N GLU A 74 4.74 -12.27 -8.34
CA GLU A 74 4.83 -11.10 -9.22
C GLU A 74 3.45 -10.63 -9.68
N ASN A 75 2.52 -11.55 -9.98
CA ASN A 75 1.13 -11.20 -10.30
C ASN A 75 0.44 -10.47 -9.13
N GLY A 76 0.60 -10.96 -7.90
CA GLY A 76 0.03 -10.34 -6.70
C GLY A 76 0.61 -8.96 -6.42
N GLU A 77 1.94 -8.84 -6.48
CA GLU A 77 2.66 -7.57 -6.28
C GLU A 77 2.29 -6.52 -7.35
N ASN A 78 2.21 -6.92 -8.62
CA ASN A 78 1.83 -6.03 -9.72
C ASN A 78 0.38 -5.54 -9.59
N ALA A 79 -0.55 -6.40 -9.19
CA ALA A 79 -1.93 -6.02 -8.95
C ALA A 79 -2.06 -5.01 -7.79
N ALA A 80 -1.34 -5.24 -6.69
CA ALA A 80 -1.31 -4.32 -5.56
C ALA A 80 -0.67 -2.97 -5.92
N ALA A 81 0.43 -2.98 -6.69
CA ALA A 81 1.11 -1.77 -7.16
C ALA A 81 0.23 -0.88 -8.07
N LYS A 82 -0.73 -1.47 -8.78
CA LYS A 82 -1.74 -0.74 -9.56
C LYS A 82 -2.94 -0.26 -8.74
N HIS A 83 -2.94 -0.49 -7.43
CA HIS A 83 -4.07 -0.20 -6.53
C HIS A 83 -5.37 -0.93 -6.92
N ASN A 84 -5.26 -2.10 -7.55
CA ASN A 84 -6.42 -2.95 -7.84
C ASN A 84 -6.94 -3.61 -6.55
N ARG A 85 -8.07 -4.33 -6.65
CA ARG A 85 -8.64 -5.09 -5.52
C ARG A 85 -8.37 -6.57 -5.67
N ILE A 86 -8.00 -7.25 -4.58
CA ILE A 86 -7.81 -8.71 -4.59
C ILE A 86 -9.09 -9.47 -5.01
N SER A 87 -10.26 -8.90 -4.74
CA SER A 87 -11.54 -9.46 -5.16
C SER A 87 -11.68 -9.59 -6.68
N GLU A 88 -11.01 -8.74 -7.46
CA GLU A 88 -11.02 -8.79 -8.92
C GLU A 88 -10.26 -10.00 -9.47
N ILE A 89 -9.28 -10.51 -8.71
CA ILE A 89 -8.57 -11.76 -9.00
C ILE A 89 -9.44 -12.95 -8.54
N LEU A 90 -9.95 -12.89 -7.30
CA LEU A 90 -10.67 -14.01 -6.68
C LEU A 90 -11.97 -14.37 -7.39
N ILE A 91 -12.75 -13.38 -7.83
CA ILE A 91 -14.08 -13.62 -8.41
C ILE A 91 -14.02 -14.41 -9.74
N ARG A 92 -12.91 -14.31 -10.47
CA ARG A 92 -12.72 -14.95 -11.79
C ARG A 92 -12.34 -16.41 -11.67
N TYR A 93 -11.88 -16.82 -10.49
CA TYR A 93 -11.20 -18.08 -10.30
C TYR A 93 -12.12 -19.33 -10.33
N PRO A 94 -13.34 -19.31 -9.77
CA PRO A 94 -14.28 -20.42 -9.92
C PRO A 94 -14.61 -20.72 -11.39
N ASP A 95 -14.87 -19.69 -12.19
CA ASP A 95 -15.18 -19.84 -13.61
C ASP A 95 -13.95 -20.30 -14.41
N THR A 96 -12.77 -19.76 -14.09
CA THR A 96 -11.50 -20.22 -14.67
C THR A 96 -11.32 -21.71 -14.47
N ARG A 97 -11.55 -22.22 -13.24
CA ARG A 97 -11.43 -23.66 -12.94
C ARG A 97 -12.36 -24.51 -13.80
N MET A 98 -13.61 -24.07 -13.99
CA MET A 98 -14.58 -24.77 -14.83
C MET A 98 -14.15 -24.78 -16.31
N VAL A 99 -13.68 -23.65 -16.84
CA VAL A 99 -13.17 -23.59 -18.22
C VAL A 99 -11.97 -24.50 -18.42
N PHE A 100 -11.03 -24.55 -17.47
CA PHE A 100 -9.92 -25.49 -17.55
C PHE A 100 -10.37 -26.96 -17.49
N ALA A 101 -11.39 -27.29 -16.70
CA ALA A 101 -11.90 -28.65 -16.65
C ALA A 101 -12.51 -29.08 -18.00
N ASP A 102 -13.31 -28.21 -18.63
CA ASP A 102 -13.88 -28.44 -19.96
C ASP A 102 -12.79 -28.52 -21.03
N PHE A 103 -11.76 -27.67 -20.93
CA PHE A 103 -10.60 -27.68 -21.81
C PHE A 103 -9.83 -29.01 -21.75
N ILE A 104 -9.53 -29.52 -20.55
CA ILE A 104 -8.86 -30.81 -20.37
C ILE A 104 -9.74 -31.97 -20.86
N LEU A 105 -11.06 -31.90 -20.66
CA LEU A 105 -12.00 -32.88 -21.21
C LEU A 105 -11.92 -32.91 -22.75
N ASN A 106 -11.89 -31.76 -23.41
CA ASN A 106 -11.76 -31.70 -24.88
C ASN A 106 -10.43 -32.29 -25.37
N ILE A 107 -9.32 -31.95 -24.72
CA ILE A 107 -8.00 -32.56 -25.00
C ILE A 107 -8.05 -34.07 -24.81
N SER A 108 -8.77 -34.56 -23.80
CA SER A 108 -8.87 -36.00 -23.54
C SER A 108 -9.50 -36.77 -24.69
N VAL A 109 -10.54 -36.19 -25.31
CA VAL A 109 -11.23 -36.77 -26.46
C VAL A 109 -10.33 -36.71 -27.69
N GLU A 110 -9.67 -35.57 -27.93
CA GLU A 110 -8.81 -35.35 -29.09
C GLU A 110 -7.59 -36.29 -29.10
N PHE A 111 -6.95 -36.48 -27.95
CA PHE A 111 -5.72 -37.28 -27.82
C PHE A 111 -5.96 -38.72 -27.32
N GLY A 112 -7.22 -39.10 -27.05
CA GLY A 112 -7.57 -40.44 -26.57
C GLY A 112 -6.98 -40.78 -25.20
N LEU A 113 -7.04 -39.84 -24.25
CA LEU A 113 -6.51 -40.03 -22.89
C LEU A 113 -7.34 -41.06 -22.09
N SER A 114 -6.65 -41.81 -21.23
CA SER A 114 -7.31 -42.67 -20.24
C SER A 114 -7.98 -41.85 -19.15
N LYS A 115 -8.88 -42.46 -18.37
CA LYS A 115 -9.53 -41.77 -17.24
C LYS A 115 -8.49 -41.36 -16.19
N GLU A 116 -7.49 -42.20 -16.00
CA GLU A 116 -6.37 -42.00 -15.09
C GLU A 116 -5.53 -40.79 -15.53
N ASP A 117 -5.24 -40.65 -16.83
CA ASP A 117 -4.51 -39.51 -17.38
C ASP A 117 -5.31 -38.19 -17.20
N VAL A 118 -6.61 -38.23 -17.45
CA VAL A 118 -7.48 -37.05 -17.27
C VAL A 118 -7.50 -36.61 -15.81
N ILE A 119 -7.69 -37.54 -14.87
CA ILE A 119 -7.67 -37.26 -13.44
C ILE A 119 -6.30 -36.72 -13.01
N LEU A 120 -5.21 -37.28 -13.54
CA LEU A 120 -3.86 -36.80 -13.27
C LEU A 120 -3.70 -35.33 -13.68
N ILE A 121 -4.05 -34.99 -14.92
CA ILE A 121 -3.90 -33.62 -15.44
C ILE A 121 -4.82 -32.64 -14.69
N LEU A 122 -6.06 -33.03 -14.41
CA LEU A 122 -6.97 -32.20 -13.61
C LEU A 122 -6.44 -31.93 -12.21
N LYS A 123 -5.88 -32.94 -11.53
CA LYS A 123 -5.22 -32.77 -10.23
C LYS A 123 -4.05 -31.78 -10.32
N ARG A 124 -3.26 -31.82 -11.40
CA ARG A 124 -2.17 -30.86 -11.63
C ARG A 124 -2.70 -29.44 -11.79
N VAL A 125 -3.70 -29.24 -12.66
CA VAL A 125 -4.32 -27.94 -12.88
C VAL A 125 -4.86 -27.38 -11.57
N HIS A 126 -5.66 -28.14 -10.82
CA HIS A 126 -6.22 -27.69 -9.55
C HIS A 126 -5.13 -27.32 -8.55
N HIS A 127 -4.13 -28.19 -8.37
CA HIS A 127 -3.06 -27.94 -7.42
C HIS A 127 -2.26 -26.67 -7.78
N MET A 128 -1.91 -26.50 -9.05
CA MET A 128 -1.19 -25.33 -9.53
C MET A 128 -2.01 -24.05 -9.39
N LEU A 129 -3.29 -24.09 -9.79
CA LEU A 129 -4.20 -22.97 -9.60
C LEU A 129 -4.26 -22.61 -8.11
N ASP A 130 -4.41 -23.57 -7.21
CA ASP A 130 -4.62 -23.31 -5.77
C ASP A 130 -3.36 -22.70 -5.15
N LEU A 131 -2.18 -23.24 -5.47
CA LEU A 131 -0.90 -22.68 -5.05
C LEU A 131 -0.69 -21.26 -5.62
N SER A 132 -1.01 -21.07 -6.90
CA SER A 132 -0.88 -19.78 -7.55
C SER A 132 -1.79 -18.72 -6.91
N LEU A 133 -3.04 -19.08 -6.63
CA LEU A 133 -3.99 -18.18 -5.98
C LEU A 133 -3.51 -17.78 -4.58
N ASN A 134 -3.09 -18.76 -3.77
CA ASN A 134 -2.61 -18.51 -2.41
C ASN A 134 -1.40 -17.58 -2.41
N GLU A 135 -0.37 -17.84 -3.22
CA GLU A 135 0.82 -16.97 -3.28
C GLU A 135 0.45 -15.59 -3.82
N THR A 136 -0.44 -15.49 -4.82
CA THR A 136 -0.92 -14.22 -5.36
C THR A 136 -1.62 -13.37 -4.28
N VAL A 137 -2.50 -13.98 -3.49
CA VAL A 137 -3.20 -13.30 -2.38
C VAL A 137 -2.21 -12.82 -1.32
N LEU A 138 -1.31 -13.70 -0.87
CA LEU A 138 -0.31 -13.35 0.15
C LEU A 138 0.67 -12.27 -0.33
N ALA A 139 1.06 -12.29 -1.61
CA ALA A 139 1.90 -11.28 -2.20
C ALA A 139 1.17 -9.93 -2.34
N PHE A 140 -0.10 -9.96 -2.78
CA PHE A 140 -0.94 -8.77 -2.85
C PHE A 140 -1.12 -8.10 -1.48
N GLU A 141 -1.44 -8.88 -0.44
CA GLU A 141 -1.65 -8.36 0.92
C GLU A 141 -0.37 -7.73 1.48
N ARG A 142 0.76 -8.44 1.41
CA ARG A 142 2.07 -7.90 1.82
C ARG A 142 2.39 -6.61 1.08
N LYS A 143 2.19 -6.58 -0.23
CA LYS A 143 2.52 -5.40 -1.03
C LYS A 143 1.62 -4.22 -0.73
N SER A 144 0.33 -4.47 -0.51
CA SER A 144 -0.64 -3.45 -0.13
C SER A 144 -0.30 -2.85 1.24
N GLU A 145 0.11 -3.67 2.21
CA GLU A 145 0.56 -3.23 3.52
C GLU A 145 1.85 -2.39 3.43
N GLU A 146 2.84 -2.83 2.63
CA GLU A 146 4.05 -2.05 2.37
C GLU A 146 3.74 -0.66 1.79
N ILE A 147 2.86 -0.59 0.79
CA ILE A 147 2.45 0.66 0.17
C ILE A 147 1.74 1.56 1.18
N LEU A 148 0.85 0.99 1.99
CA LEU A 148 0.13 1.73 3.03
C LEU A 148 1.08 2.32 4.07
N GLU A 149 2.00 1.52 4.60
CA GLU A 149 2.94 1.99 5.62
C GLU A 149 3.93 3.02 5.06
N ARG A 150 4.37 2.84 3.82
CA ARG A 150 5.16 3.86 3.12
C ARG A 150 4.39 5.17 2.97
N THR A 151 3.14 5.10 2.51
CA THR A 151 2.28 6.28 2.33
C THR A 151 2.05 7.00 3.66
N LYS A 152 1.77 6.26 4.75
CA LYS A 152 1.64 6.82 6.09
C LYS A 152 2.94 7.48 6.57
N LYS A 153 4.09 6.87 6.29
CA LYS A 153 5.41 7.43 6.65
C LYS A 153 5.67 8.74 5.89
N GLU A 154 5.45 8.75 4.58
CA GLU A 154 5.59 9.95 3.74
C GLU A 154 4.66 11.07 4.23
N LEU A 155 3.40 10.74 4.56
CA LEU A 155 2.47 11.70 5.17
C LEU A 155 2.97 12.25 6.51
N ARG A 156 3.51 11.40 7.39
CA ARG A 156 4.10 11.85 8.67
C ARG A 156 5.28 12.80 8.44
N GLU A 157 6.20 12.46 7.54
CA GLU A 157 7.35 13.31 7.19
C GLU A 157 6.93 14.67 6.60
N LEU A 158 5.82 14.72 5.87
CA LEU A 158 5.23 15.95 5.32
C LEU A 158 4.38 16.73 6.35
N SER A 159 4.00 16.13 7.48
CA SER A 159 2.94 16.66 8.37
C SER A 159 3.34 17.82 9.30
N THR A 160 4.62 18.21 9.34
CA THR A 160 5.04 19.40 10.09
C THR A 160 6.26 20.10 9.50
N PRO A 161 6.12 20.81 8.36
CA PRO A 161 7.22 21.61 7.84
C PRO A 161 7.42 22.82 8.74
N VAL A 162 8.61 22.97 9.31
CA VAL A 162 9.09 24.28 9.76
C VAL A 162 9.24 25.12 8.49
N VAL A 163 8.47 26.20 8.36
CA VAL A 163 8.44 27.05 7.16
C VAL A 163 9.24 28.33 7.45
N PRO A 164 10.43 28.51 6.85
CA PRO A 164 11.17 29.77 6.97
C PRO A 164 10.37 30.93 6.36
N ILE A 165 10.33 32.06 7.08
CA ILE A 165 9.65 33.28 6.64
C ILE A 165 10.67 34.33 6.19
N GLU A 166 11.70 34.54 7.01
CA GLU A 166 12.86 35.40 6.74
C GLU A 166 14.06 34.87 7.55
N ASP A 167 15.26 35.43 7.34
CA ASP A 167 16.46 34.99 8.06
C ASP A 167 16.23 35.03 9.58
N GLY A 168 16.51 33.91 10.26
CA GLY A 168 16.30 33.78 11.70
C GLY A 168 14.84 33.59 12.13
N LEU A 169 13.85 33.60 11.24
CA LEU A 169 12.42 33.49 11.57
C LEU A 169 11.73 32.37 10.79
N ALA A 170 11.09 31.45 11.52
CA ALA A 170 10.27 30.40 10.91
C ALA A 170 8.91 30.22 11.60
N VAL A 171 7.98 29.59 10.91
CA VAL A 171 6.65 29.22 11.41
C VAL A 171 6.54 27.70 11.47
N LEU A 172 6.05 27.17 12.59
CA LEU A 172 5.66 25.78 12.78
C LEU A 172 4.12 25.70 12.86
N PRO A 173 3.43 25.43 11.74
CA PRO A 173 1.98 25.28 11.74
C PRO A 173 1.59 23.93 12.34
N LEU A 174 0.71 23.95 13.34
CA LEU A 174 0.11 22.76 13.93
C LEU A 174 -1.31 22.60 13.36
N ILE A 175 -1.54 21.53 12.59
CA ILE A 175 -2.77 21.34 11.80
C ILE A 175 -3.45 20.01 12.13
N GLY A 176 -4.72 20.01 12.52
CA GLY A 176 -5.50 18.80 12.82
C GLY A 176 -5.52 18.45 14.30
N THR A 177 -5.56 17.16 14.62
CA THR A 177 -5.46 16.68 16.00
C THR A 177 -4.00 16.57 16.41
N ILE A 178 -3.68 16.99 17.62
CA ILE A 178 -2.38 16.71 18.24
C ILE A 178 -2.62 15.59 19.26
N ASP A 179 -1.93 14.47 19.07
CA ASP A 179 -1.93 13.31 19.96
C ASP A 179 -0.48 12.98 20.41
N SER A 180 -0.31 11.94 21.22
CA SER A 180 1.00 11.53 21.75
C SER A 180 1.97 11.16 20.62
N ASP A 181 1.53 10.39 19.62
CA ASP A 181 2.35 9.97 18.47
C ASP A 181 2.89 11.18 17.69
N ARG A 182 2.03 12.17 17.43
CA ARG A 182 2.44 13.38 16.74
C ARG A 182 3.39 14.22 17.57
N THR A 183 3.18 14.27 18.89
CA THR A 183 4.04 15.06 19.76
C THR A 183 5.43 14.43 19.89
N GLU A 184 5.50 13.10 19.95
CA GLU A 184 6.76 12.36 19.86
C GLU A 184 7.44 12.59 18.51
N HIS A 185 6.68 12.58 17.41
CA HIS A 185 7.22 12.89 16.08
C HIS A 185 7.84 14.30 16.02
N LEU A 186 7.16 15.32 16.58
CA LEU A 186 7.68 16.69 16.67
C LEU A 186 9.02 16.72 17.43
N LEU A 187 9.07 16.11 18.62
CA LEU A 187 10.26 16.08 19.48
C LEU A 187 11.45 15.36 18.82
N ASN A 188 11.20 14.21 18.18
CA ASN A 188 12.26 13.34 17.68
C ASN A 188 12.69 13.63 16.23
N ASN A 189 11.82 14.24 15.41
CA ASN A 189 12.07 14.39 13.96
C ASN A 189 12.04 15.84 13.47
N VAL A 190 11.32 16.73 14.15
CA VAL A 190 11.13 18.13 13.71
C VAL A 190 12.05 19.06 14.48
N LEU A 191 12.02 19.04 15.82
CA LEU A 191 12.86 19.91 16.63
C LEU A 191 14.37 19.76 16.37
N PRO A 192 14.92 18.54 16.16
CA PRO A 192 16.35 18.39 15.89
C PRO A 192 16.81 19.06 14.59
N LYS A 193 15.89 19.32 13.66
CA LYS A 193 16.20 20.00 12.39
C LYS A 193 16.18 21.52 12.50
N ILE A 194 15.57 22.09 13.55
CA ILE A 194 15.42 23.55 13.68
C ILE A 194 16.78 24.28 13.80
N PRO A 195 17.78 23.78 14.55
CA PRO A 195 19.10 24.40 14.59
C PRO A 195 19.80 24.42 13.21
N GLU A 196 19.57 23.41 12.36
CA GLU A 196 20.14 23.37 11.00
C GLU A 196 19.56 24.46 10.09
N LEU A 197 18.36 24.96 10.41
CA LEU A 197 17.66 26.00 9.66
C LEU A 197 18.09 27.43 10.07
N GLN A 198 19.03 27.58 11.01
CA GLN A 198 19.49 28.89 11.52
C GLN A 198 18.33 29.78 12.00
N VAL A 199 17.38 29.17 12.72
CA VAL A 199 16.19 29.86 13.25
C VAL A 199 16.49 30.37 14.66
N ASP A 200 16.40 31.67 14.86
CA ASP A 200 16.49 32.33 16.17
C ASP A 200 15.11 32.49 16.83
N CYS A 201 14.06 32.62 16.01
CA CYS A 201 12.69 32.78 16.44
C CYS A 201 11.73 31.82 15.71
N LEU A 202 10.95 31.06 16.47
CA LEU A 202 9.95 30.13 15.95
C LEU A 202 8.54 30.57 16.35
N ILE A 203 7.68 30.81 15.35
CA ILE A 203 6.25 31.03 15.55
C ILE A 203 5.53 29.69 15.52
N MET A 204 5.05 29.19 16.66
CA MET A 204 4.16 28.03 16.72
C MET A 204 2.71 28.48 16.50
N ASP A 205 2.09 28.05 15.40
CA ASP A 205 0.72 28.44 15.04
C ASP A 205 -0.29 27.32 15.34
N PHE A 206 -1.24 27.61 16.22
CA PHE A 206 -2.29 26.72 16.70
C PHE A 206 -3.61 26.91 15.94
N SER A 207 -3.65 27.80 14.95
CA SER A 207 -4.88 28.15 14.22
C SER A 207 -5.58 26.93 13.58
N GLY A 208 -4.79 25.95 13.14
CA GLY A 208 -5.22 24.71 12.49
C GLY A 208 -5.58 23.56 13.43
N ILE A 209 -5.42 23.71 14.75
CA ILE A 209 -5.77 22.67 15.72
C ILE A 209 -7.27 22.67 16.01
N VAL A 210 -7.85 21.46 16.08
CA VAL A 210 -9.26 21.26 16.45
C VAL A 210 -9.41 21.08 17.95
N ASN A 211 -8.66 20.14 18.54
CA ASN A 211 -8.71 19.79 19.97
C ASN A 211 -7.29 19.61 20.52
N ILE A 212 -7.11 19.88 21.82
CA ILE A 212 -5.90 19.57 22.59
C ILE A 212 -6.35 18.90 23.89
N ASP A 213 -5.87 17.68 24.12
CA ASP A 213 -6.08 16.97 25.39
C ASP A 213 -5.04 17.41 26.43
N SER A 214 -5.35 17.25 27.71
CA SER A 214 -4.50 17.70 28.83
C SER A 214 -3.09 17.09 28.84
N GLU A 215 -3.00 15.80 28.50
CA GLU A 215 -1.72 15.10 28.36
C GLU A 215 -0.87 15.71 27.23
N VAL A 216 -1.52 16.02 26.11
CA VAL A 216 -0.89 16.61 24.92
C VAL A 216 -0.43 18.04 25.17
N ALA A 217 -1.23 18.83 25.91
CA ALA A 217 -0.88 20.19 26.30
C ALA A 217 0.49 20.20 27.01
N SER A 218 0.66 19.36 28.04
CA SER A 218 1.94 19.22 28.77
C SER A 218 3.13 18.93 27.84
N HIS A 219 2.97 18.04 26.86
CA HIS A 219 4.03 17.74 25.91
C HIS A 219 4.37 18.92 24.99
N ILE A 220 3.40 19.74 24.57
CA ILE A 220 3.65 20.98 23.82
C ILE A 220 4.47 21.98 24.65
N PHE A 221 4.24 22.06 25.96
CA PHE A 221 5.08 22.91 26.83
C PHE A 221 6.49 22.36 27.01
N ASN A 222 6.66 21.04 27.02
CA ASN A 222 7.99 20.45 26.99
C ASN A 222 8.72 20.81 25.69
N ILE A 223 8.04 20.82 24.55
CA ILE A 223 8.60 21.32 23.28
C ILE A 223 9.06 22.79 23.42
N TYR A 224 8.20 23.67 23.94
CA TYR A 224 8.55 25.08 24.21
C TYR A 224 9.82 25.21 25.08
N ARG A 225 9.91 24.42 26.15
CA ARG A 225 11.08 24.44 27.06
C ARG A 225 12.35 23.94 26.38
N VAL A 226 12.25 22.87 25.58
CA VAL A 226 13.38 22.33 24.82
C VAL A 226 13.89 23.38 23.83
N LEU A 227 13.00 24.04 23.09
CA LEU A 227 13.36 25.13 22.17
C LEU A 227 14.06 26.29 22.89
N GLY A 228 13.54 26.71 24.05
CA GLY A 228 14.18 27.74 24.86
C GLY A 228 15.58 27.36 25.36
N LEU A 229 15.81 26.08 25.70
CA LEU A 229 17.14 25.57 26.05
C LEU A 229 18.11 25.55 24.86
N LEU A 230 17.60 25.41 23.63
CA LEU A 230 18.37 25.52 22.40
C LEU A 230 18.62 26.99 21.99
N GLY A 231 18.14 27.96 22.76
CA GLY A 231 18.32 29.38 22.48
C GLY A 231 17.33 29.96 21.47
N ILE A 232 16.26 29.22 21.14
CA ILE A 232 15.25 29.64 20.15
C ILE A 232 14.12 30.37 20.88
N GLU A 233 13.83 31.62 20.50
CA GLU A 233 12.68 32.36 20.99
C GLU A 233 11.39 31.81 20.38
N VAL A 234 10.45 31.39 21.22
CA VAL A 234 9.17 30.83 20.74
C VAL A 234 8.04 31.85 20.93
N LEU A 235 7.33 32.13 19.83
CA LEU A 235 6.07 32.90 19.85
C LEU A 235 4.91 31.96 19.58
N VAL A 236 3.79 32.14 20.27
CA VAL A 236 2.59 31.32 20.06
C VAL A 236 1.49 32.14 19.39
N THR A 237 0.85 31.57 18.37
CA THR A 237 -0.24 32.22 17.64
C THR A 237 -1.45 31.31 17.44
N GLY A 238 -2.62 31.89 17.15
CA GLY A 238 -3.79 31.11 16.76
C GLY A 238 -4.46 30.30 17.88
N LEU A 239 -4.11 30.55 19.15
CA LEU A 239 -4.77 29.90 20.29
C LEU A 239 -6.22 30.37 20.40
N ARG A 240 -7.16 29.42 20.32
CA ARG A 240 -8.59 29.66 20.53
C ARG A 240 -8.88 29.85 22.02
N PRO A 241 -9.91 30.63 22.41
CA PRO A 241 -10.23 30.90 23.82
C PRO A 241 -10.41 29.63 24.67
N GLU A 242 -11.08 28.60 24.13
CA GLU A 242 -11.28 27.33 24.82
C GLU A 242 -9.96 26.62 25.17
N LEU A 243 -9.01 26.60 24.24
CA LEU A 243 -7.68 26.02 24.46
C LEU A 243 -6.89 26.78 25.53
N ALA A 244 -7.01 28.12 25.53
CA ALA A 244 -6.38 28.95 26.55
C ALA A 244 -6.98 28.73 27.95
N ILE A 245 -8.31 28.57 28.05
CA ILE A 245 -9.00 28.27 29.31
C ILE A 245 -8.54 26.92 29.87
N ASN A 246 -8.51 25.88 29.02
CA ASN A 246 -8.10 24.53 29.44
C ASN A 246 -6.66 24.53 29.95
N ALA A 247 -5.73 25.11 29.20
CA ALA A 247 -4.33 25.12 29.57
C ALA A 247 -4.06 25.94 30.87
N VAL A 248 -4.81 27.01 31.12
CA VAL A 248 -4.76 27.72 32.43
C VAL A 248 -5.31 26.85 33.57
N SER A 249 -6.41 26.12 33.34
CA SER A 249 -7.02 25.24 34.35
C SER A 249 -6.11 24.08 34.78
N GLU A 250 -5.21 23.67 33.89
CA GLU A 250 -4.20 22.62 34.13
C GLU A 250 -2.94 23.16 34.84
N GLY A 251 -2.95 24.42 35.26
CA GLY A 251 -1.83 25.04 35.98
C GLY A 251 -0.67 25.42 35.08
N ILE A 252 -0.89 25.49 33.76
CA ILE A 252 0.16 25.83 32.83
C ILE A 252 0.35 27.34 32.76
N ASN A 253 1.57 27.78 33.04
CA ASN A 253 1.90 29.19 33.13
C ASN A 253 2.34 29.76 31.77
N PHE A 254 1.42 30.43 31.07
CA PHE A 254 1.72 31.18 29.84
C PHE A 254 2.35 32.55 30.06
N SER A 255 2.54 33.02 31.30
CA SER A 255 3.07 34.38 31.54
C SER A 255 4.48 34.60 30.97
N SER A 256 5.21 33.52 30.71
CA SER A 256 6.55 33.55 30.09
C SER A 256 6.52 33.42 28.56
N ILE A 257 5.36 33.14 27.96
CA ILE A 257 5.22 32.89 26.51
C ILE A 257 4.56 34.10 25.85
N LYS A 258 5.23 34.70 24.87
CA LYS A 258 4.64 35.77 24.05
C LYS A 258 3.58 35.16 23.12
N THR A 259 2.34 35.64 23.24
CA THR A 259 1.21 35.18 22.44
C THR A 259 0.65 36.29 21.55
N TYR A 260 0.19 35.94 20.34
CA TYR A 260 -0.49 36.84 19.41
C TYR A 260 -1.71 36.16 18.79
N ALA A 261 -2.68 36.94 18.31
CA ALA A 261 -3.89 36.35 17.75
C ALA A 261 -3.63 35.56 16.45
N ASN A 262 -2.63 35.96 15.66
CA ASN A 262 -2.26 35.32 14.40
C ASN A 262 -0.79 35.60 14.03
N VAL A 263 -0.26 34.82 13.09
CA VAL A 263 1.12 34.94 12.57
C VAL A 263 1.44 36.35 12.09
N LYS A 264 0.50 37.03 11.41
CA LYS A 264 0.71 38.41 10.91
C LYS A 264 0.99 39.40 12.05
N GLN A 265 0.30 39.28 13.18
CA GLN A 265 0.54 40.13 14.35
C GLN A 265 1.89 39.85 14.99
N ALA A 266 2.28 38.57 15.10
CA ALA A 266 3.57 38.18 15.65
C ALA A 266 4.74 38.77 14.82
N ILE A 267 4.69 38.61 13.49
CA ILE A 267 5.70 39.17 12.58
C ILE A 267 5.78 40.70 12.71
N HIS A 268 4.64 41.39 12.82
CA HIS A 268 4.64 42.84 12.96
C HIS A 268 5.26 43.31 14.29
N ALA A 269 5.12 42.53 15.36
CA ALA A 269 5.69 42.85 16.66
C ALA A 269 7.21 42.69 16.71
N LEU A 270 7.78 41.76 15.93
CA LEU A 270 9.23 41.56 15.82
C LEU A 270 9.96 42.67 15.04
N LYS A 271 9.23 43.43 14.21
CA LYS A 271 9.79 44.52 13.37
C LYS A 271 9.83 45.89 14.06
N LYS A 272 9.51 45.96 15.35
CA LYS A 272 9.49 47.18 16.16
C LYS A 272 10.58 47.15 17.21
#